data_AF-L0JNX5-F1
#
_entry.id   AF-L0JNX5-F1
#
_cell.length_a   1.000
_cell.length_b   1.000
_cell.length_c   1.000
_cell.angle_alpha   90.00
_cell.angle_beta   90.00
_cell.angle_gamma   90.00
#
_symmetry.space_group_name_H-M   'P 1'
#
loop_
_entity.id
_entity.type
_entity.pdbx_description
1 polymer ?
#
loop_
_entity_poly.entity_id
_entity_poly.type
_entity_poly.pdbx_seq_one_letter_code
_entity_poly.pdbx_strand_id
1 'polypeptide(L)'
;MIDREGRVLFGSLLVFVLAVAVSVVLEGQFGVSLRDGPVVAVLLFAGVAVAIPQLYLAATDATIRPQSRLRFAALATAVFAVAFAAEAEGLRELVIATIGTGALLALVCYEGVTGYRAAGGDFSFDLGSE
;
A
#
# COMPACT_ATOMS: atom_id res chain seq x y z
N MET A 1 -16.26 21.33 -10.34
CA MET A 1 -15.74 21.19 -8.96
C MET A 1 -14.99 19.87 -8.92
N ILE A 2 -13.69 19.88 -8.67
CA ILE A 2 -12.92 18.63 -8.56
C ILE A 2 -13.45 17.88 -7.33
N ASP A 3 -13.91 16.65 -7.53
CA ASP A 3 -14.43 15.81 -6.47
C ASP A 3 -13.31 15.46 -5.46
N ARG A 4 -13.66 15.18 -4.20
CA ARG A 4 -12.70 14.94 -3.12
C ARG A 4 -11.78 13.77 -3.45
N GLU A 5 -12.30 12.75 -4.11
CA GLU A 5 -11.54 11.63 -4.65
C GLU A 5 -10.47 12.10 -5.65
N GLY A 6 -10.87 12.93 -6.61
CA GLY A 6 -9.98 13.49 -7.62
C GLY A 6 -8.80 14.23 -7.00
N ARG A 7 -9.03 14.96 -5.90
CA ARG A 7 -7.96 15.66 -5.15
C ARG A 7 -6.98 14.72 -4.48
N VAL A 8 -7.45 13.61 -3.91
CA VAL A 8 -6.56 12.68 -3.20
C VAL A 8 -5.79 11.81 -4.18
N LEU A 9 -6.41 11.39 -5.28
CA LEU A 9 -5.71 10.73 -6.38
C LEU A 9 -4.63 11.63 -6.96
N PHE A 10 -4.98 12.89 -7.30
CA PHE A 10 -4.00 13.88 -7.74
C PHE A 10 -2.94 14.14 -6.67
N GLY A 11 -3.31 14.18 -5.39
CA GLY A 11 -2.39 14.37 -4.28
C GLY A 11 -1.40 13.23 -4.16
N SER A 12 -1.84 11.97 -4.25
CA SER A 12 -0.96 10.80 -4.20
C SER A 12 -0.05 10.73 -5.43
N LEU A 13 -0.59 11.04 -6.62
CA LEU A 13 0.18 11.10 -7.85
C LEU A 13 1.22 12.23 -7.77
N LEU A 14 0.82 13.40 -7.27
CA LEU A 14 1.72 14.53 -7.06
C LEU A 14 2.83 14.15 -6.08
N VAL A 15 2.50 13.58 -4.92
CA VAL A 15 3.49 13.13 -3.92
C VAL A 15 4.42 12.08 -4.51
N PHE A 16 3.90 11.12 -5.29
CA PHE A 16 4.71 10.12 -5.98
C PHE A 16 5.67 10.77 -6.99
N VAL A 17 5.17 11.66 -7.85
CA VAL A 17 5.98 12.40 -8.83
C VAL A 17 7.04 13.25 -8.12
N LEU A 18 6.68 13.88 -6.99
CA LEU A 18 7.60 14.70 -6.20
C LEU A 18 8.68 13.82 -5.56
N ALA A 19 8.33 12.63 -5.06
CA ALA A 19 9.29 11.66 -4.53
C ALA A 19 10.27 11.18 -5.62
N VAL A 20 9.77 10.88 -6.83
CA VAL A 20 10.61 10.52 -7.98
C VAL A 20 11.51 11.70 -8.39
N ALA A 21 10.96 12.92 -8.48
CA ALA A 21 11.72 14.10 -8.86
C ALA A 21 12.83 14.42 -7.84
N VAL A 22 12.52 14.36 -6.55
CA VAL A 22 13.49 14.55 -5.46
C VAL A 22 14.56 13.48 -5.49
N SER A 23 14.18 12.23 -5.76
CA SER A 23 15.11 11.12 -5.97
C SER A 23 16.12 11.40 -7.09
N VAL A 24 15.64 11.81 -8.26
CA VAL A 24 16.49 12.11 -9.43
C VAL A 24 17.40 13.31 -9.15
N VAL A 25 16.89 14.33 -8.47
CA VAL A 25 17.67 15.53 -8.10
C VAL A 25 18.74 15.19 -7.06
N LEU A 26 18.43 14.37 -6.06
CA LEU A 26 19.38 13.93 -5.04
C LEU A 26 20.55 13.12 -5.65
N GLU A 27 20.24 12.21 -6.57
CA GLU A 27 21.24 11.42 -7.26
C GLU A 27 22.10 12.29 -8.19
N GLY A 28 21.48 13.20 -8.94
CA GLY A 28 22.19 14.07 -9.88
C GLY A 28 23.03 15.18 -9.23
N GLN A 29 22.62 15.70 -8.06
CA GLN A 29 23.31 16.83 -7.41
C GLN A 29 24.21 16.41 -6.25
N PHE A 30 23.83 15.41 -5.48
CA PHE A 30 24.55 15.01 -4.26
C PHE A 30 25.22 13.64 -4.39
N GLY A 31 25.01 12.92 -5.50
CA GLY A 31 25.56 11.57 -5.71
C GLY A 31 25.00 10.54 -4.73
N VAL A 32 23.92 10.87 -4.01
CA VAL A 32 23.26 9.97 -3.06
C VAL A 32 22.23 9.17 -3.85
N SER A 33 22.51 7.89 -4.09
CA SER A 33 21.56 7.01 -4.74
C SER A 33 20.59 6.44 -3.72
N LEU A 34 19.33 6.25 -4.09
CA LEU A 34 18.39 5.51 -3.23
C LEU A 34 18.78 4.06 -3.01
N ARG A 35 19.70 3.54 -3.84
CA ARG A 35 20.33 2.24 -3.66
C ARG A 35 21.18 2.15 -2.40
N ASP A 36 21.70 3.28 -1.88
CA ASP A 36 22.48 3.28 -0.63
C ASP A 36 21.58 3.11 0.61
N GLY A 37 20.29 3.41 0.47
CA GLY A 37 19.28 3.37 1.53
C GLY A 37 17.97 2.69 1.11
N PRO A 38 17.98 1.39 0.72
CA PRO A 38 16.83 0.72 0.11
C PRO A 38 15.62 0.63 1.06
N VAL A 39 15.85 0.58 2.36
CA VAL A 39 14.78 0.62 3.38
C VAL A 39 14.05 1.97 3.39
N VAL A 40 14.81 3.07 3.27
CA VAL A 40 14.25 4.43 3.23
C VAL A 40 13.47 4.62 1.93
N ALA A 41 13.98 4.08 0.82
CA ALA A 41 13.30 4.10 -0.46
C ALA A 41 11.94 3.38 -0.42
N VAL A 42 11.89 2.18 0.17
CA VAL A 42 10.63 1.44 0.38
C VAL A 42 9.66 2.25 1.24
N LEU A 43 10.11 2.81 2.35
CA LEU A 43 9.25 3.63 3.21
C LEU A 43 8.67 4.86 2.49
N LEU A 44 9.48 5.54 1.68
CA LEU A 44 9.02 6.71 0.93
C LEU A 44 8.05 6.32 -0.19
N PHE A 45 8.41 5.36 -1.04
CA PHE A 45 7.60 5.02 -2.21
C PHE A 45 6.40 4.14 -1.86
N ALA A 46 6.64 3.01 -1.19
CA ALA A 46 5.57 2.09 -0.82
C ALA A 46 4.72 2.66 0.32
N GLY A 47 5.37 3.22 1.35
CA GLY A 47 4.68 3.76 2.53
C GLY A 47 4.01 5.09 2.24
N VAL A 48 4.80 6.14 2.05
CA VAL A 48 4.31 7.53 2.01
C VAL A 48 3.55 7.85 0.72
N ALA A 49 4.09 7.46 -0.44
CA ALA A 49 3.46 7.82 -1.71
C ALA A 49 2.24 6.94 -2.04
N VAL A 50 2.20 5.69 -1.55
CA VAL A 50 1.16 4.73 -1.93
C VAL A 50 0.29 4.27 -0.76
N ALA A 51 0.86 3.60 0.23
CA ALA A 51 0.06 2.96 1.28
C ALA A 51 -0.72 3.98 2.11
N ILE A 52 -0.09 5.08 2.54
CA ILE A 52 -0.74 6.09 3.39
C ILE A 52 -1.98 6.71 2.68
N PRO A 53 -1.90 7.26 1.46
CA PRO A 53 -3.06 7.82 0.77
C PRO A 53 -4.17 6.79 0.54
N GLN A 54 -3.82 5.57 0.14
CA GLN A 54 -4.79 4.53 -0.21
C GLN A 54 -5.51 3.98 1.04
N LEU A 55 -4.79 3.81 2.16
CA LEU A 55 -5.37 3.41 3.43
C LEU A 55 -6.25 4.53 4.03
N TYR A 56 -5.81 5.79 3.92
CA TYR A 56 -6.61 6.93 4.34
C TYR A 56 -7.93 7.01 3.59
N LEU A 57 -7.91 6.83 2.27
CA LEU A 57 -9.13 6.78 1.45
C LEU A 57 -10.02 5.58 1.80
N ALA A 58 -9.43 4.40 1.99
CA ALA A 58 -10.19 3.22 2.41
C ALA A 58 -10.90 3.42 3.76
N ALA A 59 -10.32 4.20 4.66
CA ALA A 59 -10.89 4.48 5.98
C ALA A 59 -11.94 5.62 5.97
N THR A 60 -11.82 6.59 5.06
CA THR A 60 -12.61 7.83 5.11
C THR A 60 -13.66 7.97 4.03
N ASP A 61 -13.62 7.13 2.99
CA ASP A 61 -14.50 7.22 1.83
C ASP A 61 -15.31 5.93 1.63
N ALA A 62 -16.63 6.03 1.84
CA ALA A 62 -17.57 4.91 1.69
C ALA A 62 -18.13 4.79 0.26
N THR A 63 -17.83 5.74 -0.63
CA THR A 63 -18.42 5.85 -1.95
C THR A 63 -17.83 4.84 -2.95
N ILE A 64 -16.57 4.43 -2.74
CA ILE A 64 -15.90 3.34 -3.48
C ILE A 64 -15.63 2.17 -2.53
N ARG A 65 -15.79 0.94 -3.02
CA ARG A 65 -15.52 -0.29 -2.25
C ARG A 65 -14.09 -0.24 -1.64
N PRO A 66 -13.96 -0.21 -0.30
CA PRO A 66 -12.67 -0.10 0.39
C PRO A 66 -11.69 -1.23 0.03
N GLN A 67 -12.23 -2.38 -0.36
CA GLN A 67 -11.46 -3.59 -0.70
C GLN A 67 -10.49 -3.36 -1.86
N SER A 68 -10.90 -2.64 -2.91
CA SER A 68 -10.05 -2.40 -4.08
C SER A 68 -8.83 -1.52 -3.75
N ARG A 69 -9.01 -0.54 -2.85
CA ARG A 69 -7.94 0.35 -2.40
C ARG A 69 -6.94 -0.39 -1.50
N LEU A 70 -7.44 -1.26 -0.61
CA LEU A 70 -6.61 -2.13 0.23
C LEU A 70 -5.75 -3.09 -0.62
N ARG A 71 -6.36 -3.73 -1.64
CA ARG A 71 -5.65 -4.61 -2.58
C ARG A 71 -4.53 -3.86 -3.31
N PHE A 72 -4.82 -2.68 -3.83
CA PHE A 72 -3.83 -1.86 -4.53
C PHE A 72 -2.67 -1.47 -3.61
N ALA A 73 -2.97 -1.00 -2.40
CA ALA A 73 -1.95 -0.62 -1.41
C ALA A 73 -1.02 -1.80 -1.07
N ALA A 74 -1.58 -2.98 -0.80
CA ALA A 74 -0.80 -4.17 -0.48
C ALA A 74 0.02 -4.67 -1.68
N LEU A 75 -0.57 -4.73 -2.87
CA LEU A 75 0.13 -5.17 -4.09
C LEU A 75 1.27 -4.21 -4.46
N ALA A 76 1.01 -2.91 -4.46
CA ALA A 76 2.04 -1.92 -4.76
C ALA A 76 3.17 -1.97 -3.72
N THR A 77 2.83 -2.14 -2.44
CA THR A 77 3.83 -2.30 -1.37
C THR A 77 4.71 -3.52 -1.60
N ALA A 78 4.12 -4.65 -2.00
CA ALA A 78 4.87 -5.86 -2.31
C ALA A 78 5.76 -5.69 -3.55
N VAL A 79 5.27 -5.05 -4.62
CA VAL A 79 6.05 -4.79 -5.84
C VAL A 79 7.27 -3.91 -5.53
N PHE A 80 7.08 -2.83 -4.77
CA PHE A 80 8.20 -1.98 -4.36
C PHE A 80 9.17 -2.73 -3.43
N ALA A 81 8.66 -3.53 -2.50
CA ALA A 81 9.53 -4.35 -1.65
C ALA A 81 10.40 -5.31 -2.48
N VAL A 82 9.84 -6.00 -3.47
CA VAL A 82 10.62 -6.88 -4.36
C VAL A 82 11.66 -6.07 -5.16
N ALA A 83 11.28 -4.92 -5.71
CA ALA A 83 12.17 -4.08 -6.49
C ALA A 83 13.38 -3.59 -5.70
N PHE A 84 13.20 -3.25 -4.41
CA PHE A 84 14.27 -2.76 -3.55
C PHE A 84 15.00 -3.86 -2.77
N ALA A 85 14.39 -5.03 -2.56
CA ALA A 85 15.06 -6.17 -1.92
C ALA A 85 16.22 -6.68 -2.76
N ALA A 86 16.09 -6.67 -4.10
CA ALA A 86 17.15 -7.10 -5.01
C ALA A 86 18.44 -6.26 -4.93
N GLU A 87 18.34 -5.04 -4.40
CA GLU A 87 19.46 -4.09 -4.23
C GLU A 87 19.94 -4.04 -2.77
N ALA A 88 19.38 -4.87 -1.89
CA ALA A 88 19.69 -4.90 -0.46
C ALA A 88 20.41 -6.20 -0.10
N GLU A 89 21.32 -6.13 0.87
CA GLU A 89 22.02 -7.31 1.39
C GLU A 89 21.75 -7.53 2.88
N GLY A 90 21.74 -8.79 3.29
CA GLY A 90 21.69 -9.22 4.68
C GLY A 90 20.42 -8.78 5.41
N LEU A 91 20.58 -8.07 6.54
CA LEU A 91 19.45 -7.67 7.38
C LEU A 91 18.46 -6.74 6.64
N ARG A 92 18.95 -5.91 5.71
CA ARG A 92 18.11 -4.96 4.97
C ARG A 92 17.17 -5.67 4.00
N GLU A 93 17.68 -6.67 3.30
CA GLU A 93 16.89 -7.55 2.43
C GLU A 93 15.79 -8.23 3.23
N LEU A 94 16.14 -8.81 4.38
CA LEU A 94 15.17 -9.49 5.24
C LEU A 94 14.08 -8.53 5.73
N VAL A 95 14.43 -7.31 6.14
CA VAL A 95 13.44 -6.29 6.53
C VAL A 95 12.50 -5.95 5.38
N ILE A 96 13.04 -5.70 4.18
CA ILE A 96 12.23 -5.32 3.02
C ILE A 96 11.32 -6.47 2.58
N ALA A 97 11.85 -7.71 2.55
CA ALA A 97 11.08 -8.90 2.27
C ALA A 97 9.93 -9.07 3.28
N THR A 98 10.21 -8.88 4.58
CA THR A 98 9.19 -8.98 5.63
C THR A 98 8.10 -7.93 5.47
N ILE A 99 8.43 -6.71 5.05
CA ILE A 99 7.44 -5.65 4.75
C ILE A 99 6.54 -6.08 3.58
N GLY A 100 7.13 -6.53 2.47
CA GLY A 100 6.38 -6.95 1.29
C GLY A 100 5.48 -8.16 1.57
N THR A 101 6.03 -9.21 2.16
CA THR A 101 5.29 -10.42 2.54
C THR A 101 4.22 -10.11 3.59
N GLY A 102 4.54 -9.28 4.59
CA GLY A 102 3.61 -8.86 5.63
C GLY A 102 2.42 -8.09 5.06
N ALA A 103 2.62 -7.23 4.06
CA ALA A 103 1.54 -6.51 3.40
C ALA A 103 0.57 -7.46 2.67
N LEU A 104 1.09 -8.47 1.98
CA LEU A 104 0.25 -9.48 1.32
C LEU A 104 -0.48 -10.38 2.34
N LEU A 105 0.22 -10.81 3.40
CA LEU A 105 -0.38 -11.62 4.46
C LEU A 105 -1.53 -10.86 5.14
N ALA A 106 -1.31 -9.58 5.46
CA ALA A 106 -2.35 -8.72 6.04
C ALA A 106 -3.57 -8.61 5.12
N LEU A 107 -3.36 -8.47 3.80
CA LEU A 107 -4.46 -8.46 2.83
C LEU A 107 -5.23 -9.78 2.83
N VAL A 108 -4.54 -10.92 2.80
CA VAL A 108 -5.18 -12.25 2.82
C VAL A 108 -5.98 -12.46 4.10
N CYS A 109 -5.41 -12.11 5.26
CA CYS A 109 -6.13 -12.18 6.54
C CYS A 109 -7.37 -11.28 6.55
N TYR A 110 -7.26 -10.06 6.03
CA TYR A 110 -8.39 -9.14 5.92
C TYR A 110 -9.50 -9.71 5.05
N GLU A 111 -9.17 -10.24 3.86
CA GLU A 111 -10.16 -10.84 2.97
C GLU A 111 -10.81 -12.08 3.57
N GLY A 112 -10.03 -12.93 4.25
CA GLY A 112 -10.54 -14.12 4.94
C GLY A 112 -11.54 -13.76 6.05
N VAL A 113 -11.21 -12.79 6.90
CA VAL A 113 -12.12 -12.33 7.97
C VAL A 113 -13.37 -11.68 7.39
N THR A 114 -13.23 -10.87 6.34
CA THR A 114 -14.36 -10.19 5.71
C THR A 114 -15.29 -11.20 5.02
N GLY A 115 -14.73 -12.18 4.31
CA GLY A 115 -15.48 -13.26 3.69
C GLY A 115 -16.19 -14.16 4.70
N TYR A 116 -15.52 -14.50 5.81
CA TYR A 116 -16.13 -15.27 6.90
C TYR A 116 -17.34 -14.55 7.51
N ARG A 117 -17.21 -13.24 7.76
CA ARG A 117 -18.33 -12.43 8.30
C ARG A 117 -19.51 -12.33 7.34
N ALA A 118 -19.25 -12.22 6.03
CA ALA A 118 -20.31 -12.21 5.04
C ALA A 118 -21.07 -13.55 5.02
N ALA A 119 -20.34 -14.68 5.00
CA ALA A 119 -20.96 -16.00 5.03
C ALA A 119 -21.74 -16.27 6.32
N GLY A 120 -21.20 -15.87 7.48
CA GLY A 120 -21.88 -16.03 8.78
C GLY A 120 -23.17 -15.21 8.92
N GLY A 121 -23.29 -14.09 8.21
CA GLY A 121 -24.51 -13.29 8.14
C GLY A 121 -25.64 -14.00 7.39
N ASP A 122 -25.31 -14.73 6.31
CA ASP A 122 -26.30 -15.47 5.52
C ASP A 122 -26.87 -16.68 6.28
N PHE A 123 -26.09 -17.33 7.14
CA PHE A 123 -26.56 -18.46 7.97
C PHE A 123 -27.45 -18.04 9.16
N SER A 124 -27.41 -16.77 9.58
CA SER A 124 -28.22 -16.28 10.70
C SER A 124 -29.69 -16.02 10.34
N PHE A 125 -30.06 -16.06 9.05
CA PHE A 125 -31.40 -15.68 8.59
C PHE A 125 -32.35 -16.89 8.38
N ASP A 126 -31.89 -18.13 8.56
CA ASP A 126 -32.66 -19.35 8.27
C ASP A 126 -32.96 -20.21 9.50
N LEU A 127 -33.08 -19.59 10.68
CA LEU A 127 -33.49 -20.27 11.92
C LEU A 127 -34.71 -19.57 12.53
N GLY A 128 -35.90 -19.91 12.03
CA GLY A 128 -37.14 -19.78 12.80
C GLY A 128 -38.29 -19.08 12.08
N SER A 129 -39.01 -19.82 11.24
CA SER A 129 -40.46 -19.70 11.15
C SER A 129 -41.05 -21.07 10.83
N GLU A 130 -41.24 -21.87 11.88
CA GLU A 130 -42.28 -22.91 11.90
C GLU A 130 -43.65 -22.26 12.07
#